data_AF-A0A2V3TVP3-F1
#
_entry.id   AF-A0A2V3TVP3-F1
#
_cell.length_a   1.000
_cell.length_b   1.000
_cell.length_c   1.000
_cell.angle_alpha   90.00
_cell.angle_beta   90.00
_cell.angle_gamma   90.00
#
_symmetry.space_group_name_H-M   'P 1'
#
loop_
_entity.id
_entity.type
_entity.pdbx_description
1 polymer ?
#
loop_
_entity_poly.entity_id
_entity_poly.type
_entity_poly.pdbx_seq_one_letter_code
_entity_poly.pdbx_strand_id
1 'polypeptide(L)'
;MPLGVQPSIIRLSVAPGQTLVQDFVVVGRLPSGPISATIRGGDGAFRLRAFVASMRVEEDTSSPYSNPWGGSQGETPHLDENAVPVTFVEMGRARDGEPLEVQPGWHIAGDIEFERPATTPTSMLSGTLVIEGLTSGTEEIPLLLVDGINLDFPDGEIKLHKGIWTPVRIRVELPGAPDTSLKLEVTHGPLYGAATMIHVPRGQAALATIQMMAIGSVALGALSAELTVTGHSQTGNYIPFSVEVLPPPPPPPSLDKSQAIAEIHAAYLRSGGATGVFGYPTSPVQFGHNSAKRFYRGGHIEARLHEISGLLVKQYPTKRVVVTLVGIKCVKESDHDQLTDTDEPYFVITLINGGDPITKKLGPFQNVRSGLEFGGGDNFRIEHLNPNPLSIKVDAFENDHGDPDETARKLQEKMVELARAAQALAGASGADAADGPGIGPMATAGAVGAVAGPLGSLAAVGIVAALHLGDDYIGQSSQTLFRRPELSGADPDVIGQFKGQPYNVLIDVDGGSEGIYNLFFDVTTREVPPEYTPTA
;
A
#
# COMPACT_ATOMS: atom_id res chain seq x y z
N MET A 1 -9.49 18.48 -56.60
CA MET A 1 -9.51 19.32 -55.38
C MET A 1 -10.25 20.61 -55.71
N PRO A 2 -11.05 21.17 -54.79
CA PRO A 2 -11.61 22.51 -54.97
C PRO A 2 -10.47 23.51 -55.20
N LEU A 3 -10.74 24.55 -56.00
CA LEU A 3 -9.79 25.63 -56.21
C LEU A 3 -9.62 26.39 -54.88
N GLY A 4 -8.38 26.66 -54.47
CA GLY A 4 -8.08 27.38 -53.24
C GLY A 4 -6.59 27.58 -53.03
N VAL A 5 -6.22 28.20 -51.91
CA VAL A 5 -4.82 28.46 -51.55
C VAL A 5 -4.43 27.61 -50.35
N GLN A 6 -3.26 26.98 -50.43
CA GLN A 6 -2.67 26.24 -49.32
C GLN A 6 -1.35 26.88 -48.89
N PRO A 7 -1.15 27.11 -47.59
CA PRO A 7 -2.12 26.91 -46.50
C PRO A 7 -3.21 28.00 -46.50
N SER A 8 -4.41 27.68 -45.99
CA SER A 8 -5.55 28.63 -45.93
C SER A 8 -5.42 29.71 -44.85
N ILE A 9 -4.38 29.61 -44.02
CA ILE A 9 -3.91 30.61 -43.07
C ILE A 9 -2.40 30.47 -42.95
N ILE A 10 -1.67 31.58 -43.01
CA ILE A 10 -0.22 31.59 -42.79
C ILE A 10 0.05 32.25 -41.45
N ARG A 11 0.57 31.44 -40.51
CA ARG A 11 0.89 31.89 -39.16
C ARG A 11 2.33 31.55 -38.83
N LEU A 12 3.15 32.57 -38.63
CA LEU A 12 4.57 32.43 -38.32
C LEU A 12 4.93 33.14 -37.02
N SER A 13 6.04 32.70 -36.42
CA SER A 13 6.68 33.32 -35.26
C SER A 13 8.09 33.72 -35.69
N VAL A 14 8.39 35.02 -35.69
CA VAL A 14 9.70 35.55 -36.09
C VAL A 14 10.27 36.37 -34.94
N ALA A 15 11.54 36.14 -34.61
CA ALA A 15 12.22 36.94 -33.59
C ALA A 15 12.43 38.39 -34.06
N PRO A 16 12.50 39.39 -33.17
CA PRO A 16 12.78 40.77 -33.56
C PRO A 16 14.07 40.88 -34.39
N GLY A 17 14.00 41.56 -35.54
CA GLY A 17 15.11 41.74 -36.47
C GLY A 17 15.39 40.56 -37.40
N GLN A 18 14.55 39.52 -37.37
CA GLN A 18 14.65 38.39 -38.30
C GLN A 18 13.62 38.49 -39.44
N THR A 19 13.95 37.79 -40.52
CA THR A 19 13.10 37.64 -41.70
C THR A 19 12.93 36.15 -41.98
N LEU A 20 11.69 35.71 -42.21
CA LEU A 20 11.37 34.37 -42.71
C LEU A 20 10.66 34.45 -44.04
N VAL A 21 10.75 33.37 -44.83
CA VAL A 21 9.99 33.22 -46.07
C VAL A 21 9.09 32.00 -45.93
N GLN A 22 7.83 32.14 -46.33
CA GLN A 22 6.87 31.05 -46.34
C GLN A 22 6.19 30.96 -47.71
N ASP A 23 6.21 29.77 -48.24
CA ASP A 23 5.61 29.47 -49.54
C ASP A 23 4.10 29.22 -49.38
N PHE A 24 3.35 29.55 -50.42
CA PHE A 24 1.96 29.14 -50.61
C PHE A 24 1.77 28.62 -52.04
N VAL A 25 0.76 27.78 -52.23
CA VAL A 25 0.41 27.22 -53.52
C VAL A 25 -1.08 27.39 -53.81
N VAL A 26 -1.42 27.67 -55.05
CA VAL A 26 -2.82 27.63 -55.51
C VAL A 26 -3.12 26.21 -55.97
N VAL A 27 -4.01 25.53 -55.27
CA VAL A 27 -4.41 24.15 -55.55
C VAL A 27 -5.74 24.12 -56.29
N GLY A 28 -5.93 23.17 -57.20
CA GLY A 28 -7.18 22.98 -57.94
C GLY A 28 -7.06 23.28 -59.43
N ARG A 29 -8.21 23.31 -60.13
CA ARG A 29 -8.23 23.60 -61.58
C ARG A 29 -8.18 25.12 -61.78
N LEU A 30 -7.04 25.63 -62.23
CA LEU A 30 -6.87 27.04 -62.53
C LEU A 30 -7.78 27.48 -63.70
N PRO A 31 -8.33 28.70 -63.65
CA PRO A 31 -8.95 29.32 -64.82
C PRO A 31 -7.89 29.65 -65.88
N SER A 32 -8.35 30.00 -67.08
CA SER A 32 -7.52 30.72 -68.05
C SER A 32 -7.72 32.22 -67.85
N GLY A 33 -6.63 32.99 -67.79
CA GLY A 33 -6.67 34.44 -67.67
C GLY A 33 -5.77 34.98 -66.55
N PRO A 34 -5.87 36.28 -66.25
CA PRO A 34 -5.01 36.93 -65.27
C PRO A 34 -5.44 36.58 -63.83
N ILE A 35 -4.45 36.25 -63.01
CA ILE A 35 -4.56 36.12 -61.55
C ILE A 35 -3.59 37.11 -60.91
N SER A 36 -4.00 37.83 -59.88
CA SER A 36 -3.10 38.71 -59.12
C SER A 36 -3.05 38.28 -57.65
N ALA A 37 -1.92 38.55 -57.00
CA ALA A 37 -1.73 38.34 -55.58
C ALA A 37 -1.30 39.66 -54.94
N THR A 38 -2.02 40.09 -53.90
CA THR A 38 -1.74 41.34 -53.19
C THR A 38 -1.74 41.15 -51.69
N ILE A 39 -0.81 41.80 -50.99
CA ILE A 39 -0.83 41.83 -49.53
C ILE A 39 -1.51 43.10 -49.03
N ARG A 40 -2.51 42.95 -48.16
CA ARG A 40 -3.22 44.05 -47.49
C ARG A 40 -2.90 44.05 -45.99
N GLY A 41 -2.60 45.23 -45.43
CA GLY A 41 -2.31 45.41 -44.01
C GLY A 41 -0.89 45.00 -43.58
N GLY A 42 -0.65 44.97 -42.27
CA GLY A 42 0.60 44.48 -41.67
C GLY A 42 1.79 45.45 -41.64
N ASP A 43 1.59 46.73 -41.92
CA ASP A 43 2.58 47.81 -41.72
C ASP A 43 4.00 47.53 -42.26
N GLY A 44 4.09 46.81 -43.39
CA GLY A 44 5.36 46.45 -44.03
C GLY A 44 6.01 45.17 -43.51
N ALA A 45 5.41 44.49 -42.53
CA ALA A 45 5.90 43.22 -42.00
C ALA A 45 5.70 42.02 -42.94
N PHE A 46 4.88 42.19 -43.97
CA PHE A 46 4.61 41.16 -44.98
C PHE A 46 4.93 41.69 -46.37
N ARG A 47 5.67 40.91 -47.15
CA ARG A 47 6.03 41.26 -48.51
C ARG A 47 5.92 40.06 -49.44
N LEU A 48 5.19 40.20 -50.54
CA LEU A 48 5.14 39.18 -51.58
C LEU A 48 6.46 39.23 -52.36
N ARG A 49 7.32 38.21 -52.21
CA ARG A 49 8.61 38.13 -52.90
C ARG A 49 8.48 37.55 -54.30
N ALA A 50 7.64 36.54 -54.44
CA ALA A 50 7.45 35.82 -55.69
C ALA A 50 5.99 35.40 -55.83
N PHE A 51 5.48 35.49 -57.05
CA PHE A 51 4.23 34.86 -57.47
C PHE A 51 4.45 34.33 -58.88
N VAL A 52 4.56 33.00 -58.99
CA VAL A 52 5.15 32.31 -60.14
C VAL A 52 4.19 31.25 -60.63
N ALA A 53 3.93 31.26 -61.94
CA ALA A 53 3.26 30.18 -62.62
C ALA A 53 4.29 29.30 -63.31
N SER A 54 4.22 28.01 -63.08
CA SER A 54 5.09 27.02 -63.70
C SER A 54 4.27 25.92 -64.34
N MET A 55 4.81 25.30 -65.39
CA MET A 55 4.22 24.12 -66.02
C MET A 55 5.05 22.91 -65.64
N ARG A 56 4.36 21.85 -65.23
CA ARG A 56 4.99 20.55 -65.02
C ARG A 56 5.45 20.01 -66.37
N VAL A 57 6.75 19.80 -66.52
CA VAL A 57 7.33 19.12 -67.69
C VAL A 57 7.84 17.77 -67.21
N GLU A 58 7.20 16.72 -67.69
CA GLU A 58 7.73 15.37 -67.54
C GLU A 58 8.94 15.28 -68.45
N GLU A 59 10.12 15.14 -67.86
CA GLU A 59 11.33 14.92 -68.63
C GLU A 59 11.18 13.58 -69.34
N ASP A 60 11.18 13.61 -70.67
CA ASP A 60 11.05 12.40 -71.49
C ASP A 60 12.30 11.55 -71.30
N THR A 61 12.24 10.63 -70.33
CA THR A 61 13.31 9.69 -70.02
C THR A 61 13.51 8.65 -71.14
N SER A 62 12.78 8.74 -72.26
CA SER A 62 12.99 7.90 -73.43
C SER A 62 14.24 8.23 -74.25
N SER A 63 15.07 9.22 -73.85
CA SER A 63 16.39 9.44 -74.47
C SER A 63 17.28 8.19 -74.30
N PRO A 64 17.60 7.45 -75.38
CA PRO A 64 18.30 6.16 -75.31
C PRO A 64 19.82 6.28 -75.10
N TYR A 65 20.31 7.43 -74.63
CA TYR A 65 21.75 7.67 -74.48
C TYR A 65 22.18 7.80 -73.01
N SER A 66 23.03 6.83 -72.64
CA SER A 66 24.02 6.84 -71.56
C SER A 66 23.58 6.45 -70.15
N ASN A 67 23.59 5.14 -69.89
CA ASN A 67 24.15 4.63 -68.62
C ASN A 67 25.37 3.74 -68.95
N PRO A 68 26.61 4.29 -68.99
CA PRO A 68 27.80 3.53 -69.37
C PRO A 68 28.42 2.73 -68.23
N TRP A 69 27.89 2.78 -67.01
CA TRP A 69 28.52 2.14 -65.85
C TRP A 69 27.60 1.11 -65.23
N GLY A 70 27.85 -0.14 -65.62
CA GLY A 70 27.28 -1.30 -64.97
C GLY A 70 27.84 -1.50 -63.55
N GLY A 71 26.99 -2.04 -62.70
CA GLY A 71 27.40 -2.98 -61.66
C GLY A 71 27.58 -2.42 -60.26
N SER A 72 26.50 -2.47 -59.46
CA SER A 72 26.53 -3.23 -58.22
C SER A 72 25.11 -3.57 -57.76
N GLN A 73 24.82 -4.86 -57.72
CA GLN A 73 23.69 -5.40 -56.97
C GLN A 73 23.95 -5.20 -55.48
N GLY A 74 23.01 -4.58 -54.79
CA GLY A 74 23.07 -4.34 -53.34
C GLY A 74 21.76 -3.74 -52.88
N GLU A 75 20.81 -4.63 -52.61
CA GLU A 75 19.43 -4.39 -52.22
C GLU A 75 19.27 -3.39 -51.06
N THR A 76 18.46 -2.36 -51.29
CA THR A 76 17.56 -1.78 -50.27
C THR A 76 16.24 -1.43 -50.95
N PRO A 77 15.09 -1.93 -50.47
CA PRO A 77 13.80 -1.66 -51.08
C PRO A 77 13.10 -0.44 -50.47
N HIS A 78 12.32 0.25 -51.31
CA HIS A 78 11.19 1.14 -50.99
C HIS A 78 11.43 2.65 -50.86
N LEU A 79 11.92 3.28 -51.94
CA LEU A 79 11.32 4.51 -52.46
C LEU A 79 10.94 4.21 -53.91
N ASP A 80 9.80 4.70 -54.38
CA ASP A 80 9.26 4.39 -55.71
C ASP A 80 10.24 4.89 -56.80
N GLU A 81 11.16 4.02 -57.24
CA GLU A 81 12.19 4.32 -58.25
C GLU A 81 11.61 4.67 -59.63
N ASN A 82 10.27 4.64 -59.77
CA ASN A 82 9.54 5.08 -60.95
C ASN A 82 9.07 6.54 -60.88
N ALA A 83 9.46 7.32 -59.87
CA ALA A 83 9.21 8.76 -59.85
C ALA A 83 10.03 9.42 -60.97
N VAL A 84 9.43 9.56 -62.16
CA VAL A 84 9.98 10.34 -63.27
C VAL A 84 10.39 11.70 -62.71
N PRO A 85 11.65 12.15 -62.89
CA PRO A 85 12.07 13.46 -62.43
C PRO A 85 11.15 14.51 -63.04
N VAL A 86 10.45 15.21 -62.15
CA VAL A 86 9.53 16.27 -62.55
C VAL A 86 10.29 17.58 -62.50
N THR A 87 10.40 18.25 -63.64
CA THR A 87 10.90 19.62 -63.69
C THR A 87 9.73 20.59 -63.85
N PHE A 88 9.86 21.76 -63.25
CA PHE A 88 8.89 22.83 -63.38
C PHE A 88 9.53 23.95 -64.19
N VAL A 89 8.94 24.28 -65.34
CA VAL A 89 9.39 25.39 -66.18
C VAL A 89 8.58 26.63 -65.80
N GLU A 90 9.26 27.71 -65.42
CA GLU A 90 8.62 29.00 -65.14
C GLU A 90 7.98 29.55 -66.43
N MET A 91 6.66 29.71 -66.40
CA MET A 91 5.86 30.25 -67.51
C MET A 91 5.66 31.75 -67.36
N GLY A 92 5.66 32.25 -66.12
CA GLY A 92 5.52 33.67 -65.82
C GLY A 92 5.72 33.97 -64.34
N ARG A 93 6.00 35.24 -64.05
CA ARG A 93 6.18 35.78 -62.70
C ARG A 93 5.59 37.17 -62.62
N ALA A 94 4.88 37.44 -61.53
CA ALA A 94 4.31 38.74 -61.24
C ALA A 94 4.80 39.25 -59.88
N ARG A 95 4.80 40.59 -59.72
CA ARG A 95 5.02 41.26 -58.44
C ARG A 95 3.68 41.47 -57.71
N ASP A 96 3.77 42.00 -56.50
CA ASP A 96 2.62 42.40 -55.69
C ASP A 96 1.62 43.27 -56.48
N GLY A 97 0.40 42.75 -56.68
CA GLY A 97 -0.68 43.39 -57.42
C GLY A 97 -0.59 43.35 -58.95
N GLU A 98 0.49 42.83 -59.53
CA GLU A 98 0.59 42.68 -60.98
C GLU A 98 -0.19 41.42 -61.45
N PRO A 99 -0.88 41.48 -62.59
CA PRO A 99 -1.56 40.31 -63.15
C PRO A 99 -0.55 39.29 -63.69
N LEU A 100 -0.75 38.03 -63.32
CA LEU A 100 -0.06 36.85 -63.83
C LEU A 100 -0.99 36.08 -64.75
N GLU A 101 -0.69 36.05 -66.04
CA GLU A 101 -1.46 35.24 -67.00
C GLU A 101 -1.25 33.76 -66.71
N VAL A 102 -2.33 33.01 -66.56
CA VAL A 102 -2.26 31.56 -66.30
C VAL A 102 -3.16 30.76 -67.22
N GLN A 103 -2.84 29.47 -67.37
CA GLN A 103 -3.63 28.52 -68.14
C GLN A 103 -3.97 27.27 -67.30
N PRO A 104 -5.07 26.57 -67.64
CA PRO A 104 -5.38 25.29 -67.03
C PRO A 104 -4.21 24.30 -67.16
N GLY A 105 -3.85 23.65 -66.05
CA GLY A 105 -2.74 22.69 -65.99
C GLY A 105 -1.40 23.27 -65.51
N TRP A 106 -1.31 24.59 -65.33
CA TRP A 106 -0.17 25.22 -64.66
C TRP A 106 -0.26 25.05 -63.14
N HIS A 107 0.88 25.22 -62.47
CA HIS A 107 1.03 25.26 -61.03
C HIS A 107 1.38 26.69 -60.62
N ILE A 108 0.71 27.23 -59.61
CA ILE A 108 1.03 28.57 -59.09
C ILE A 108 1.55 28.42 -57.67
N ALA A 109 2.72 29.02 -57.43
CA ALA A 109 3.30 29.15 -56.11
C ALA A 109 3.70 30.60 -55.85
N GLY A 110 3.78 30.98 -54.60
CA GLY A 110 4.36 32.25 -54.22
C GLY A 110 5.04 32.20 -52.88
N ASP A 111 5.91 33.18 -52.65
CA ASP A 111 6.75 33.27 -51.48
C ASP A 111 6.41 34.58 -50.76
N ILE A 112 6.06 34.49 -49.49
CA ILE A 112 5.80 35.66 -48.65
C ILE A 112 6.94 35.80 -47.65
N GLU A 113 7.55 36.97 -47.64
CA GLU A 113 8.52 37.38 -46.64
C GLU A 113 7.81 37.99 -45.43
N PHE A 114 8.18 37.51 -44.25
CA PHE A 114 7.72 37.95 -42.94
C PHE A 114 8.91 38.62 -42.26
N GLU A 115 8.89 39.94 -42.17
CA GLU A 115 9.91 40.72 -41.48
C GLU A 115 9.37 41.26 -40.17
N ARG A 116 10.11 41.05 -39.09
CA ARG A 116 9.80 41.70 -37.81
C ARG A 116 10.82 42.81 -37.53
N PRO A 117 10.44 44.09 -37.59
CA PRO A 117 11.36 45.17 -37.24
C PRO A 117 11.80 45.05 -35.77
N ALA A 118 13.08 45.31 -35.49
CA ALA A 118 13.65 45.19 -34.15
C ALA A 118 13.02 46.16 -33.12
N THR A 119 12.38 47.24 -33.59
CA THR A 119 11.81 48.31 -32.76
C THR A 119 10.30 48.18 -32.52
N THR A 120 9.63 47.24 -33.17
CA THR A 120 8.17 47.09 -33.05
C THR A 120 7.81 46.50 -31.68
N PRO A 121 6.91 47.13 -30.90
CA PRO A 121 6.47 46.59 -29.61
C PRO A 121 5.91 45.19 -29.77
N THR A 122 6.02 44.39 -28.71
CA THR A 122 5.50 43.02 -28.65
C THR A 122 4.00 43.00 -28.89
N SER A 123 3.60 42.76 -30.13
CA SER A 123 2.22 42.78 -30.61
C SER A 123 2.08 41.86 -31.82
N MET A 124 0.88 41.31 -32.00
CA MET A 124 0.56 40.54 -33.20
C MET A 124 0.40 41.49 -34.38
N LEU A 125 1.13 41.20 -35.45
CA LEU A 125 0.96 41.87 -36.74
C LEU A 125 0.06 41.00 -37.60
N SER A 126 -0.95 41.61 -38.22
CA SER A 126 -1.91 40.92 -39.06
C SER A 126 -2.02 41.57 -40.43
N GLY A 127 -2.04 40.75 -41.46
CA GLY A 127 -2.29 41.14 -42.84
C GLY A 127 -3.16 40.10 -43.53
N THR A 128 -3.38 40.29 -44.83
CA THR A 128 -4.17 39.37 -45.64
C THR A 128 -3.52 39.28 -47.01
N LEU A 129 -3.18 38.07 -47.44
CA LEU A 129 -2.88 37.78 -48.83
C LEU A 129 -4.22 37.64 -49.57
N VAL A 130 -4.41 38.46 -50.59
CA VAL A 130 -5.61 38.49 -51.42
C VAL A 130 -5.23 37.97 -52.80
N ILE A 131 -5.87 36.89 -53.24
CA ILE A 131 -5.70 36.36 -54.60
C ILE A 131 -6.97 36.60 -55.39
N GLU A 132 -6.87 37.37 -56.48
CA GLU A 132 -7.98 37.73 -57.36
C GLU A 132 -7.85 37.02 -58.71
N GLY A 133 -8.97 36.78 -59.40
CA GLY A 133 -9.00 36.11 -60.70
C GLY A 133 -9.16 34.58 -60.63
N LEU A 134 -9.42 34.04 -59.44
CA LEU A 134 -9.81 32.64 -59.26
C LEU A 134 -11.28 32.44 -59.67
N THR A 135 -11.70 31.22 -60.02
CA THR A 135 -13.08 30.96 -60.49
C THR A 135 -14.16 31.25 -59.44
N SER A 136 -13.79 31.25 -58.15
CA SER A 136 -14.63 31.62 -57.01
C SER A 136 -14.65 33.13 -56.73
N GLY A 137 -13.87 33.93 -57.45
CA GLY A 137 -13.68 35.35 -57.21
C GLY A 137 -12.37 35.64 -56.48
N THR A 138 -12.46 36.21 -55.29
CA THR A 138 -11.33 36.62 -54.44
C THR A 138 -11.16 35.63 -53.29
N GLU A 139 -9.96 35.09 -53.11
CA GLU A 139 -9.58 34.31 -51.93
C GLU A 139 -8.74 35.16 -50.98
N GLU A 140 -9.09 35.16 -49.70
CA GLU A 140 -8.40 35.93 -48.65
C GLU A 140 -7.75 34.97 -47.64
N ILE A 141 -6.43 35.06 -47.52
CA ILE A 141 -5.60 34.22 -46.67
C ILE A 141 -5.04 35.08 -45.54
N PRO A 142 -5.46 34.87 -44.28
CA PRO A 142 -4.93 35.63 -43.17
C PRO A 142 -3.44 35.39 -42.99
N LEU A 143 -2.68 36.47 -42.86
CA LEU A 143 -1.25 36.46 -42.52
C LEU A 143 -1.11 36.93 -41.08
N LEU A 144 -0.60 36.06 -40.21
CA LEU A 144 -0.42 36.35 -38.79
C LEU A 144 1.05 36.18 -38.44
N LEU A 145 1.67 37.28 -38.01
CA LEU A 145 2.98 37.25 -37.40
C LEU A 145 2.81 37.42 -35.89
N VAL A 146 3.01 36.33 -35.17
CA VAL A 146 2.85 36.27 -33.71
C VAL A 146 4.19 36.50 -33.05
N ASP A 147 4.14 37.17 -31.91
CA ASP A 147 5.31 37.32 -31.05
C ASP A 147 5.81 35.96 -30.57
N GLY A 148 7.09 35.88 -30.22
CA GLY A 148 7.69 34.66 -29.68
C GLY A 148 6.93 34.13 -28.46
N ILE A 149 7.20 32.88 -28.12
CA ILE A 149 6.56 32.23 -26.98
C ILE A 149 7.33 32.60 -25.71
N ASN A 150 6.62 33.13 -24.73
CA ASN A 150 7.18 33.30 -23.39
C ASN A 150 6.90 32.02 -22.59
N LEU A 151 7.96 31.33 -22.20
CA LEU A 151 7.91 30.17 -21.31
C LEU A 151 8.56 30.51 -19.99
N ASP A 152 7.89 30.13 -18.91
CA ASP A 152 8.40 30.25 -17.54
C ASP A 152 8.13 28.95 -16.76
N PHE A 153 9.02 28.63 -15.83
CA PHE A 153 8.90 27.49 -14.92
C PHE A 153 8.60 28.05 -13.52
N PRO A 154 7.31 28.15 -13.12
CA PRO A 154 6.93 28.87 -11.89
C PRO A 154 7.51 28.26 -10.61
N ASP A 155 7.97 27.01 -10.67
CA ASP A 155 8.58 26.29 -9.55
C ASP A 155 10.10 26.53 -9.44
N GLY A 156 10.65 27.35 -10.34
CA GLY A 156 12.08 27.65 -10.40
C GLY A 156 12.87 26.56 -11.11
N GLU A 157 14.00 26.17 -10.51
CA GLU A 157 14.89 25.14 -11.05
C GLU A 157 14.18 23.78 -11.14
N ILE A 158 14.21 23.17 -12.31
CA ILE A 158 13.60 21.87 -12.54
C ILE A 158 14.53 20.78 -12.00
N LYS A 159 14.05 19.99 -11.05
CA LYS A 159 14.81 18.87 -10.46
C LYS A 159 14.17 17.54 -10.82
N LEU A 160 14.90 16.68 -11.51
CA LEU A 160 14.44 15.36 -11.92
C LEU A 160 15.25 14.27 -11.23
N HIS A 161 14.58 13.31 -10.60
CA HIS A 161 15.23 12.09 -10.15
C HIS A 161 15.38 11.11 -11.31
N LYS A 162 16.58 10.56 -11.46
CA LYS A 162 16.89 9.60 -12.51
C LYS A 162 15.95 8.40 -12.50
N GLY A 163 15.32 8.11 -13.64
CA GLY A 163 14.38 6.99 -13.81
C GLY A 163 12.99 7.19 -13.20
N ILE A 164 12.66 8.39 -12.72
CA ILE A 164 11.35 8.71 -12.12
C ILE A 164 10.65 9.76 -12.97
N TRP A 165 9.36 9.53 -13.24
CA TRP A 165 8.49 10.53 -13.83
C TRP A 165 8.14 11.60 -12.80
N THR A 166 8.54 12.84 -13.08
CA THR A 166 8.28 14.00 -12.25
C THR A 166 7.34 14.97 -13.01
N PRO A 167 6.25 15.43 -12.38
CA PRO A 167 5.43 16.50 -12.95
C PRO A 167 6.19 17.83 -12.91
N VAL A 168 6.33 18.48 -14.06
CA VAL A 168 6.94 19.80 -14.21
C VAL A 168 5.88 20.79 -14.67
N ARG A 169 5.70 21.88 -13.93
CA ARG A 169 4.76 22.94 -14.30
C ARG A 169 5.43 23.93 -15.25
N ILE A 170 4.70 24.30 -16.30
CA ILE A 170 5.14 25.24 -17.33
C ILE A 170 4.06 26.29 -17.49
N ARG A 171 4.44 27.56 -17.42
CA ARG A 171 3.61 28.71 -17.77
C ARG A 171 3.93 29.13 -19.19
N VAL A 172 2.92 29.18 -20.04
CA VAL A 172 3.02 29.59 -21.44
C VAL A 172 2.22 30.86 -21.65
N GLU A 173 2.84 31.87 -22.25
CA GLU A 173 2.19 33.11 -22.66
C GLU A 173 2.47 33.39 -24.13
N LEU A 174 1.42 33.81 -24.86
CA LEU A 174 1.49 34.18 -26.27
C LEU A 174 1.03 35.64 -26.44
N PRO A 175 1.92 36.63 -26.26
CA PRO A 175 1.55 38.04 -26.35
C PRO A 175 0.92 38.38 -27.70
N GLY A 176 -0.29 38.94 -27.67
CA GLY A 176 -1.03 39.36 -28.87
C GLY A 176 -1.66 38.24 -29.70
N ALA A 177 -1.38 36.96 -29.40
CA ALA A 177 -1.93 35.83 -30.15
C ALA A 177 -3.45 35.66 -29.91
N PRO A 178 -4.19 35.09 -30.89
CA PRO A 178 -5.55 34.63 -30.66
C PRO A 178 -5.56 33.41 -29.72
N ASP A 179 -6.76 32.99 -29.30
CA ASP A 179 -6.97 31.72 -28.59
C ASP A 179 -6.29 30.58 -29.36
N THR A 180 -5.31 29.93 -28.73
CA THR A 180 -4.44 28.98 -29.42
C THR A 180 -4.27 27.71 -28.60
N SER A 181 -4.46 26.55 -29.23
CA SER A 181 -4.07 25.26 -28.65
C SER A 181 -2.65 24.92 -29.06
N LEU A 182 -1.79 24.64 -28.08
CA LEU A 182 -0.40 24.27 -28.26
C LEU A 182 -0.17 22.83 -27.87
N LYS A 183 0.78 22.19 -28.54
CA LYS A 183 1.38 20.92 -28.12
C LYS A 183 2.80 21.20 -27.62
N LEU A 184 3.06 20.82 -26.38
CA LEU A 184 4.37 20.90 -25.71
C LEU A 184 4.99 19.50 -25.69
N GLU A 185 6.23 19.37 -26.17
CA GLU A 185 6.92 18.07 -26.24
C GLU A 185 8.41 18.26 -25.97
N VAL A 186 9.01 17.38 -25.17
CA VAL A 186 10.48 17.35 -24.97
C VAL A 186 11.06 16.46 -26.05
N THR A 187 11.66 17.07 -27.08
CA THR A 187 12.07 16.37 -28.31
C THR A 187 13.58 16.19 -28.43
N HIS A 188 14.36 17.02 -27.73
CA HIS A 188 15.82 16.97 -27.79
C HIS A 188 16.44 16.94 -26.39
N GLY A 189 17.51 16.15 -26.28
CA GLY A 189 18.20 15.87 -25.02
C GLY A 189 17.86 14.49 -24.46
N PRO A 190 18.54 14.07 -23.39
CA PRO A 190 18.38 12.73 -22.84
C PRO A 190 17.25 12.66 -21.81
N LEU A 191 16.17 13.41 -22.04
CA LEU A 191 14.96 13.43 -21.23
C LEU A 191 13.82 12.82 -22.05
N TYR A 192 12.94 12.08 -21.38
CA TYR A 192 11.62 11.76 -21.94
C TYR A 192 10.58 12.70 -21.36
N GLY A 193 9.74 13.28 -22.22
CA GLY A 193 8.60 14.07 -21.82
C GLY A 193 7.34 13.60 -22.53
N ALA A 194 6.24 13.39 -21.79
CA ALA A 194 4.96 13.08 -22.40
C ALA A 194 4.39 14.33 -23.09
N ALA A 195 4.09 14.23 -24.39
CA ALA A 195 3.49 15.35 -25.11
C ALA A 195 2.19 15.82 -24.43
N THR A 196 2.08 17.12 -24.21
CA THR A 196 0.96 17.73 -23.47
C THR A 196 0.29 18.81 -24.30
N MET A 197 -1.04 18.79 -24.38
CA MET A 197 -1.84 19.84 -25.02
C MET A 197 -2.22 20.91 -24.00
N ILE A 198 -2.08 22.18 -24.37
CA ILE A 198 -2.50 23.32 -23.54
C ILE A 198 -3.28 24.32 -24.40
N HIS A 199 -4.35 24.90 -23.86
CA HIS A 199 -5.06 26.00 -24.49
C HIS A 199 -4.63 27.31 -23.85
N VAL A 200 -4.13 28.25 -24.65
CA VAL A 200 -3.72 29.59 -24.22
C VAL A 200 -4.77 30.60 -24.68
N PRO A 201 -5.57 31.18 -23.76
CA PRO A 201 -6.53 32.22 -24.12
C PRO A 201 -5.82 33.50 -24.58
N ARG A 202 -6.48 34.26 -25.45
CA ARG A 202 -6.00 35.52 -26.02
C ARG A 202 -5.59 36.49 -24.92
N GLY A 203 -4.34 36.93 -24.98
CA GLY A 203 -3.77 37.91 -24.04
C GLY A 203 -3.61 37.40 -22.60
N GLN A 204 -3.70 36.09 -22.38
CA GLN A 204 -3.49 35.48 -21.07
C GLN A 204 -2.36 34.45 -21.12
N ALA A 205 -1.84 34.10 -19.93
CA ALA A 205 -0.96 32.97 -19.76
C ALA A 205 -1.78 31.73 -19.36
N ALA A 206 -1.31 30.55 -19.75
CA ALA A 206 -1.87 29.28 -19.32
C ALA A 206 -0.81 28.43 -18.61
N LEU A 207 -1.25 27.56 -17.71
CA LEU A 207 -0.40 26.60 -17.00
C LEU A 207 -0.66 25.18 -17.53
N ALA A 208 0.42 24.45 -17.80
CA ALA A 208 0.38 23.02 -18.08
C ALA A 208 1.33 22.27 -17.15
N THR A 209 1.06 20.98 -16.97
CA THR A 209 1.95 20.05 -16.28
C THR A 209 2.39 19.00 -17.27
N ILE A 210 3.70 18.91 -17.53
CA ILE A 210 4.30 17.87 -18.36
C ILE A 210 4.97 16.84 -17.45
N GLN A 211 4.76 15.56 -17.74
CA GLN A 211 5.50 14.49 -17.07
C GLN A 211 6.86 14.38 -17.75
N MET A 212 7.94 14.51 -16.99
CA MET A 212 9.32 14.39 -17.47
C MET A 212 10.09 13.32 -16.71
N MET A 213 11.02 12.64 -17.37
CA MET A 213 11.91 11.65 -16.76
C MET A 213 13.32 11.77 -17.34
N ALA A 214 14.34 11.84 -16.49
CA ALA A 214 15.73 11.69 -16.89
C ALA A 214 16.06 10.21 -17.07
N ILE A 215 16.59 9.81 -18.23
CA ILE A 215 16.85 8.40 -18.54
C ILE A 215 17.97 7.81 -17.67
N GLY A 216 17.92 6.49 -17.46
CA GLY A 216 18.87 5.75 -16.62
C GLY A 216 20.35 5.82 -17.04
N SER A 217 20.68 6.32 -18.24
CA SER A 217 22.06 6.51 -18.70
C SER A 217 22.60 7.93 -18.49
N VAL A 218 21.77 8.90 -18.08
CA VAL A 218 22.19 10.31 -17.93
C VAL A 218 23.08 10.53 -16.72
N ALA A 219 24.07 11.42 -16.87
CA ALA A 219 24.94 11.88 -15.80
C ALA A 219 24.17 12.76 -14.80
N LEU A 220 24.57 12.71 -13.52
CA LEU A 220 23.99 13.59 -12.49
C LEU A 220 24.46 15.04 -12.68
N GLY A 221 23.66 15.99 -12.20
CA GLY A 221 23.95 17.43 -12.27
C GLY A 221 23.15 18.17 -13.34
N ALA A 222 23.61 19.37 -13.72
CA ALA A 222 22.92 20.24 -14.66
C ALA A 222 22.96 19.70 -16.10
N LEU A 223 21.81 19.70 -16.76
CA LEU A 223 21.60 19.22 -18.11
C LEU A 223 20.74 20.22 -18.88
N SER A 224 21.09 20.47 -20.15
CA SER A 224 20.25 21.26 -21.05
C SER A 224 19.37 20.35 -21.91
N ALA A 225 18.12 20.75 -22.10
CA ALA A 225 17.14 20.09 -22.96
C ALA A 225 16.33 21.13 -23.72
N GLU A 226 15.55 20.69 -24.72
CA GLU A 226 14.70 21.60 -25.50
C GLU A 226 13.24 21.18 -25.43
N LEU A 227 12.38 22.17 -25.26
CA LEU A 227 10.93 22.03 -25.39
C LEU A 227 10.52 22.46 -26.79
N THR A 228 9.96 21.54 -27.56
CA THR A 228 9.28 21.86 -28.81
C THR A 228 7.84 22.30 -28.53
N VAL A 229 7.50 23.48 -29.02
CA VAL A 229 6.15 24.04 -28.95
C VAL A 229 5.59 24.16 -30.36
N THR A 230 4.49 23.46 -30.62
CA THR A 230 3.77 23.50 -31.92
C THR A 230 2.33 24.00 -31.73
N GLY A 231 1.71 24.46 -32.82
CA GLY A 231 0.30 24.93 -32.84
C GLY A 231 0.12 26.46 -32.89
N HIS A 232 1.13 27.23 -32.46
CA HIS A 232 1.13 28.71 -32.60
C HIS A 232 1.77 29.21 -33.91
N SER A 233 2.47 28.35 -34.65
CA SER A 233 3.02 28.65 -35.97
C SER A 233 3.16 27.35 -36.76
N GLN A 234 3.43 27.47 -38.07
CA GLN A 234 3.63 26.31 -38.96
C GLN A 234 4.93 25.57 -38.67
N THR A 235 5.92 26.25 -38.07
CA THR A 235 7.19 25.68 -37.63
C THR A 235 7.15 25.41 -36.11
N GLY A 236 7.77 24.33 -35.66
CA GLY A 236 7.98 24.12 -34.22
C GLY A 236 8.99 25.14 -33.67
N ASN A 237 8.69 25.75 -32.52
CA ASN A 237 9.68 26.53 -31.78
C ASN A 237 10.41 25.61 -30.80
N TYR A 238 11.74 25.70 -30.76
CA TYR A 238 12.60 24.95 -29.84
C TYR A 238 13.11 25.90 -28.76
N ILE A 239 12.71 25.65 -27.51
CA ILE A 239 13.05 26.53 -26.40
C ILE A 239 13.95 25.77 -25.44
N PRO A 240 15.23 26.17 -25.30
CA PRO A 240 16.15 25.50 -24.40
C PRO A 240 15.79 25.79 -22.94
N PHE A 241 15.96 24.78 -22.08
CA PHE A 241 15.82 24.90 -20.63
C PHE A 241 16.85 24.03 -19.91
N SER A 242 17.06 24.29 -18.62
CA SER A 242 18.01 23.57 -17.77
C SER A 242 17.29 22.74 -16.71
N VAL A 243 17.83 21.55 -16.45
CA VAL A 243 17.34 20.61 -15.44
C VAL A 243 18.50 20.14 -14.57
N GLU A 244 18.29 20.03 -13.25
CA GLU A 244 19.20 19.33 -12.35
C GLU A 244 18.78 17.85 -12.21
N VAL A 245 19.64 16.93 -12.64
CA VAL A 245 19.42 15.49 -12.52
C VAL A 245 19.99 14.98 -11.20
N LEU A 246 19.09 14.54 -10.33
CA LEU A 246 19.37 13.99 -9.01
C LEU A 246 19.49 12.46 -9.06
N PRO A 247 20.26 11.84 -8.15
CA PRO A 247 20.26 10.39 -8.01
C PRO A 247 18.83 9.88 -7.73
N PRO A 248 18.51 8.61 -8.04
CA PRO A 248 17.25 8.02 -7.61
C PRO A 248 17.10 8.20 -6.09
N PRO A 249 15.90 8.55 -5.58
CA PRO A 249 15.67 8.58 -4.15
C PRO A 249 16.05 7.21 -3.57
N PRO A 250 16.67 7.17 -2.38
CA PRO A 250 16.96 5.89 -1.73
C PRO A 250 15.65 5.09 -1.64
N PRO A 251 15.70 3.76 -1.84
CA PRO A 251 14.51 2.94 -1.66
C PRO A 251 13.96 3.18 -0.26
N PRO A 252 12.63 3.23 -0.07
CA PRO A 252 12.05 3.36 1.25
C PRO A 252 12.59 2.24 2.15
N PRO A 253 12.86 2.53 3.43
CA PRO A 253 13.41 1.53 4.33
C PRO A 253 12.45 0.34 4.40
N SER A 254 12.95 -0.86 4.14
CA SER A 254 12.17 -2.09 4.18
C SER A 254 12.37 -2.79 5.52
N LEU A 255 11.30 -3.40 6.04
CA LEU A 255 11.36 -4.17 7.28
C LEU A 255 12.32 -5.36 7.15
N ASP A 256 13.38 -5.39 7.97
CA ASP A 256 14.20 -6.59 8.12
C ASP A 256 13.38 -7.67 8.85
N LYS A 257 13.04 -8.74 8.11
CA LYS A 257 12.22 -9.83 8.62
C LYS A 257 12.88 -10.55 9.79
N SER A 258 14.19 -10.73 9.75
CA SER A 258 14.94 -11.44 10.78
C SER A 258 14.99 -10.65 12.08
N GLN A 259 15.27 -9.35 11.97
CA GLN A 259 15.21 -8.42 13.09
C GLN A 259 13.81 -8.36 13.69
N ALA A 260 12.76 -8.27 12.86
CA ALA A 260 11.38 -8.21 13.32
C ALA A 260 10.96 -9.46 14.09
N ILE A 261 11.35 -10.66 13.64
CA ILE A 261 11.09 -11.91 14.36
C ILE A 261 11.80 -11.91 15.72
N ALA A 262 13.10 -11.56 15.73
CA ALA A 262 13.89 -11.53 16.95
C ALA A 262 13.33 -10.55 17.98
N GLU A 263 12.93 -9.36 17.55
CA GLU A 263 12.37 -8.32 18.42
C GLU A 263 10.97 -8.68 18.96
N ILE A 264 10.11 -9.31 18.14
CA ILE A 264 8.83 -9.86 18.60
C ILE A 264 9.05 -10.94 19.65
N HIS A 265 10.01 -11.85 19.42
CA HIS A 265 10.33 -12.93 20.35
C HIS A 265 10.93 -12.38 21.66
N ALA A 266 11.86 -11.42 21.57
CA ALA A 266 12.45 -10.78 22.74
C ALA A 266 11.40 -10.02 23.57
N ALA A 267 10.46 -9.33 22.92
CA ALA A 267 9.32 -8.71 23.61
C ALA A 267 8.45 -9.75 24.32
N TYR A 268 8.14 -10.88 23.67
CA TYR A 268 7.39 -11.98 24.27
C TYR A 268 8.06 -12.55 25.52
N LEU A 269 9.38 -12.81 25.46
CA LEU A 269 10.13 -13.29 26.63
C LEU A 269 10.15 -12.25 27.77
N ARG A 270 10.31 -10.95 27.45
CA ARG A 270 10.23 -9.86 28.45
C ARG A 270 8.85 -9.79 29.12
N SER A 271 7.78 -10.18 28.44
CA SER A 271 6.42 -10.25 29.01
C SER A 271 6.18 -11.52 29.84
N GLY A 272 7.19 -12.34 30.10
CA GLY A 272 7.09 -13.61 30.84
C GLY A 272 6.91 -14.83 29.95
N GLY A 273 7.00 -14.69 28.63
CA GLY A 273 6.86 -15.81 27.69
C GLY A 273 5.53 -16.55 27.87
N ALA A 274 5.60 -17.89 27.95
CA ALA A 274 4.42 -18.74 28.02
C ALA A 274 3.64 -18.57 29.33
N THR A 275 4.29 -18.20 30.42
CA THR A 275 3.64 -17.94 31.72
C THR A 275 3.13 -16.50 31.84
N GLY A 276 3.52 -15.64 30.89
CA GLY A 276 3.14 -14.24 30.82
C GLY A 276 1.73 -13.98 30.32
N VAL A 277 1.39 -12.69 30.20
CA VAL A 277 0.06 -12.19 29.79
C VAL A 277 -0.38 -12.65 28.40
N PHE A 278 0.58 -12.95 27.51
CA PHE A 278 0.29 -13.40 26.15
C PHE A 278 0.00 -14.90 26.06
N GLY A 279 0.55 -15.71 26.96
CA GLY A 279 0.47 -17.17 26.83
C GLY A 279 1.15 -17.70 25.57
N TYR A 280 0.75 -18.88 25.09
CA TYR A 280 1.38 -19.51 23.93
C TYR A 280 1.11 -18.81 22.59
N PRO A 281 2.06 -18.84 21.64
CA PRO A 281 1.80 -18.38 20.27
C PRO A 281 0.74 -19.25 19.59
N THR A 282 -0.11 -18.60 18.78
CA THR A 282 -1.18 -19.25 18.00
C THR A 282 -0.97 -19.12 16.50
N SER A 283 0.08 -18.43 16.07
CA SER A 283 0.40 -18.17 14.66
C SER A 283 1.90 -17.97 14.44
N PRO A 284 2.41 -18.18 13.22
CA PRO A 284 3.74 -17.71 12.84
C PRO A 284 3.75 -16.16 12.74
N VAL A 285 4.93 -15.56 12.59
CA VAL A 285 5.01 -14.11 12.32
C VAL A 285 4.43 -13.82 10.92
N GLN A 286 3.40 -12.99 10.87
CA GLN A 286 2.75 -12.51 9.65
C GLN A 286 3.37 -11.18 9.24
N PHE A 287 3.77 -11.04 7.98
CA PHE A 287 4.42 -9.84 7.45
C PHE A 287 3.49 -9.01 6.57
N GLY A 288 3.39 -7.72 6.86
CA GLY A 288 2.86 -6.68 5.98
C GLY A 288 3.98 -5.90 5.29
N HIS A 289 3.64 -4.79 4.62
CA HIS A 289 4.61 -3.94 3.91
C HIS A 289 5.71 -3.40 4.85
N ASN A 290 5.30 -2.81 5.99
CA ASN A 290 6.19 -2.21 7.00
C ASN A 290 5.90 -2.72 8.42
N SER A 291 5.28 -3.89 8.57
CA SER A 291 4.95 -4.47 9.87
C SER A 291 5.10 -5.99 9.90
N ALA A 292 5.32 -6.51 11.10
CA ALA A 292 5.32 -7.93 11.43
C ALA A 292 4.45 -8.13 12.67
N LYS A 293 3.65 -9.19 12.70
CA LYS A 293 2.72 -9.48 13.79
C LYS A 293 2.73 -10.96 14.15
N ARG A 294 2.77 -11.28 15.44
CA ARG A 294 2.56 -12.65 15.95
C ARG A 294 1.39 -12.64 16.92
N PHE A 295 0.43 -13.53 16.70
CA PHE A 295 -0.68 -13.76 17.61
C PHE A 295 -0.33 -14.81 18.65
N TYR A 296 -0.84 -14.57 19.85
CA TYR A 296 -0.78 -15.42 21.02
C TYR A 296 -2.20 -15.61 21.55
N ARG A 297 -2.37 -16.54 22.50
CA ARG A 297 -3.68 -16.79 23.11
C ARG A 297 -4.25 -15.55 23.81
N GLY A 298 -3.39 -14.75 24.44
CA GLY A 298 -3.71 -13.53 25.21
C GLY A 298 -3.73 -12.23 24.42
N GLY A 299 -3.39 -12.25 23.13
CA GLY A 299 -3.33 -11.05 22.31
C GLY A 299 -2.31 -11.15 21.20
N HIS A 300 -1.62 -10.05 20.88
CA HIS A 300 -0.58 -10.06 19.86
C HIS A 300 0.56 -9.08 20.15
N ILE A 301 1.70 -9.32 19.51
CA ILE A 301 2.84 -8.39 19.48
C ILE A 301 3.05 -7.98 18.03
N GLU A 302 3.20 -6.68 17.78
CA GLU A 302 3.43 -6.10 16.46
C GLU A 302 4.73 -5.31 16.46
N ALA A 303 5.60 -5.59 15.49
CA ALA A 303 6.74 -4.75 15.16
C ALA A 303 6.41 -3.93 13.90
N ARG A 304 6.63 -2.62 13.91
CA ARG A 304 6.36 -1.72 12.79
C ARG A 304 7.56 -0.84 12.51
N LEU A 305 7.99 -0.79 11.26
CA LEU A 305 9.07 0.10 10.83
C LEU A 305 8.53 1.53 10.70
N HIS A 306 9.13 2.44 11.45
CA HIS A 306 8.84 3.87 11.43
C HIS A 306 10.02 4.61 10.78
N GLU A 307 9.75 5.56 9.88
CA GLU A 307 10.79 6.21 9.05
C GLU A 307 11.88 6.89 9.89
N ILE A 308 11.52 7.47 11.03
CA ILE A 308 12.44 8.22 11.89
C ILE A 308 12.99 7.37 13.04
N SER A 309 12.15 6.49 13.59
CA SER A 309 12.43 5.83 14.87
C SER A 309 12.93 4.40 14.73
N GLY A 310 13.03 3.90 13.49
CA GLY A 310 13.37 2.51 13.23
C GLY A 310 12.24 1.57 13.60
N LEU A 311 12.60 0.35 14.02
CA LEU A 311 11.64 -0.70 14.34
C LEU A 311 11.02 -0.48 15.72
N LEU A 312 9.71 -0.22 15.75
CA LEU A 312 8.94 -0.07 16.99
C LEU A 312 8.17 -1.36 17.30
N VAL A 313 8.37 -1.91 18.50
CA VAL A 313 7.64 -3.10 18.95
C VAL A 313 6.57 -2.70 19.96
N LYS A 314 5.33 -3.09 19.70
CA LYS A 314 4.18 -2.85 20.57
C LYS A 314 3.53 -4.16 21.00
N GLN A 315 3.10 -4.19 22.24
CA GLN A 315 2.47 -5.31 22.92
C GLN A 315 0.99 -4.99 23.10
N TYR A 316 0.11 -5.89 22.65
CA TYR A 316 -1.34 -5.72 22.74
C TYR A 316 -1.95 -6.91 23.48
N PRO A 317 -1.89 -6.95 24.82
CA PRO A 317 -2.66 -7.91 25.59
C PRO A 317 -4.14 -7.57 25.39
N THR A 318 -4.91 -8.52 24.88
CA THR A 318 -6.34 -8.29 24.58
C THR A 318 -7.24 -9.18 25.41
N LYS A 319 -6.73 -10.24 26.03
CA LYS A 319 -7.56 -11.23 26.72
C LYS A 319 -6.94 -11.66 28.05
N ARG A 320 -7.79 -11.86 29.07
CA ARG A 320 -7.49 -12.52 30.34
C ARG A 320 -8.62 -13.45 30.73
N VAL A 321 -8.33 -14.46 31.53
CA VAL A 321 -9.31 -15.40 32.08
C VAL A 321 -9.58 -15.04 33.54
N VAL A 322 -10.84 -15.22 33.94
CA VAL A 322 -11.31 -15.12 35.32
C VAL A 322 -11.99 -16.43 35.65
N VAL A 323 -11.62 -17.03 36.79
CA VAL A 323 -12.29 -18.23 37.32
C VAL A 323 -12.97 -17.84 38.62
N THR A 324 -14.27 -18.10 38.71
CA THR A 324 -15.09 -17.84 39.89
C THR A 324 -15.75 -19.15 40.33
N LEU A 325 -15.65 -19.50 41.61
CA LEU A 325 -16.47 -20.57 42.16
C LEU A 325 -17.87 -20.03 42.43
N VAL A 326 -18.87 -20.60 41.78
CA VAL A 326 -20.29 -20.23 41.92
C VAL A 326 -20.88 -20.90 43.16
N GLY A 327 -20.53 -22.16 43.41
CA GLY A 327 -20.96 -22.87 44.60
C GLY A 327 -20.55 -24.33 44.66
N ILE A 328 -20.99 -24.99 45.73
CA ILE A 328 -20.71 -26.39 46.04
C ILE A 328 -22.02 -27.03 46.49
N LYS A 329 -22.30 -28.26 46.05
CA LYS A 329 -23.43 -29.06 46.49
C LYS A 329 -22.95 -30.41 47.02
N CYS A 330 -23.37 -30.76 48.24
CA CYS A 330 -23.25 -32.13 48.73
C CYS A 330 -24.36 -32.96 48.08
N VAL A 331 -23.98 -33.98 47.31
CA VAL A 331 -24.91 -34.93 46.67
C VAL A 331 -25.18 -36.10 47.61
N LYS A 332 -24.13 -36.61 48.25
CA LYS A 332 -24.17 -37.69 49.24
C LYS A 332 -23.13 -37.36 50.33
N GLU A 333 -23.52 -37.49 51.59
CA GLU A 333 -22.62 -37.40 52.75
C GLU A 333 -21.79 -38.67 52.96
N SER A 334 -20.81 -38.63 53.86
CA SER A 334 -20.05 -39.82 54.23
C SER A 334 -20.96 -40.82 54.96
N ASP A 335 -20.70 -42.12 54.81
CA ASP A 335 -21.42 -43.19 55.52
C ASP A 335 -20.58 -43.94 56.57
N HIS A 336 -19.30 -43.56 56.76
CA HIS A 336 -18.32 -44.31 57.58
C HIS A 336 -18.21 -43.86 59.05
N ASP A 337 -18.72 -42.68 59.38
CA ASP A 337 -18.43 -41.96 60.62
C ASP A 337 -19.71 -41.73 61.44
N GLN A 338 -20.39 -42.84 61.75
CA GLN A 338 -21.60 -42.89 62.59
C GLN A 338 -21.38 -42.47 64.06
N LEU A 339 -20.20 -41.96 64.42
CA LEU A 339 -19.81 -41.65 65.80
C LEU A 339 -19.58 -40.15 66.06
N THR A 340 -19.53 -39.31 65.03
CA THR A 340 -19.41 -37.85 65.16
C THR A 340 -20.43 -37.16 64.27
N ASP A 341 -21.32 -36.35 64.86
CA ASP A 341 -22.44 -35.70 64.15
C ASP A 341 -22.02 -34.60 63.14
N THR A 342 -20.74 -34.53 62.77
CA THR A 342 -20.18 -33.43 61.98
C THR A 342 -19.13 -33.91 60.98
N ASP A 343 -19.56 -34.36 59.80
CA ASP A 343 -18.74 -34.36 58.59
C ASP A 343 -18.30 -32.91 58.32
N GLU A 344 -16.98 -32.69 58.27
CA GLU A 344 -16.37 -31.38 58.07
C GLU A 344 -15.55 -31.33 56.76
N PRO A 345 -16.18 -31.48 55.58
CA PRO A 345 -15.44 -31.50 54.33
C PRO A 345 -14.77 -30.15 54.05
N TYR A 346 -13.59 -30.20 53.45
CA TYR A 346 -12.92 -29.06 52.86
C TYR A 346 -12.40 -29.39 51.47
N PHE A 347 -12.21 -28.35 50.66
CA PHE A 347 -11.79 -28.49 49.27
C PHE A 347 -10.51 -27.71 49.05
N VAL A 348 -9.54 -28.35 48.41
CA VAL A 348 -8.35 -27.69 47.90
C VAL A 348 -8.51 -27.57 46.39
N ILE A 349 -8.67 -26.33 45.92
CA ILE A 349 -8.85 -26.01 44.50
C ILE A 349 -7.52 -25.51 43.95
N THR A 350 -6.99 -26.20 42.95
CA THR A 350 -5.74 -25.83 42.27
C THR A 350 -6.02 -25.46 40.81
N LEU A 351 -5.62 -24.25 40.41
CA LEU A 351 -5.64 -23.77 39.03
C LEU A 351 -4.25 -23.92 38.41
N ILE A 352 -4.16 -24.62 37.29
CA ILE A 352 -2.92 -24.83 36.55
C ILE A 352 -3.07 -24.17 35.19
N ASN A 353 -2.26 -23.14 34.91
CA ASN A 353 -2.41 -22.32 33.70
C ASN A 353 -1.07 -21.95 33.04
N GLY A 354 -0.20 -22.93 32.87
CA GLY A 354 1.13 -22.77 32.28
C GLY A 354 2.18 -22.14 33.21
N GLY A 355 1.81 -21.37 34.23
CA GLY A 355 2.69 -20.87 35.30
C GLY A 355 2.67 -21.72 36.58
N ASP A 356 3.14 -21.13 37.69
CA ASP A 356 3.02 -21.76 39.02
C ASP A 356 1.54 -21.99 39.37
N PRO A 357 1.15 -23.18 39.86
CA PRO A 357 -0.24 -23.45 40.22
C PRO A 357 -0.74 -22.54 41.34
N ILE A 358 -1.97 -22.04 41.18
CA ILE A 358 -2.63 -21.23 42.21
C ILE A 358 -3.54 -22.17 43.00
N THR A 359 -3.26 -22.35 44.29
CA THR A 359 -4.03 -23.23 45.16
C THR A 359 -4.77 -22.41 46.21
N LYS A 360 -6.04 -22.72 46.46
CA LYS A 360 -6.79 -22.18 47.60
C LYS A 360 -7.56 -23.29 48.31
N LYS A 361 -7.58 -23.22 49.63
CA LYS A 361 -8.44 -24.01 50.49
C LYS A 361 -9.80 -23.32 50.66
N LEU A 362 -10.87 -24.09 50.67
CA LEU A 362 -12.22 -23.67 51.05
C LEU A 362 -12.78 -24.63 52.10
N GLY A 363 -13.32 -24.08 53.18
CA GLY A 363 -13.76 -24.85 54.35
C GLY A 363 -12.72 -24.86 55.48
N PRO A 364 -12.85 -25.77 56.45
CA PRO A 364 -13.87 -26.82 56.52
C PRO A 364 -15.30 -26.28 56.60
N PHE A 365 -16.24 -27.02 56.04
CA PHE A 365 -17.67 -26.73 56.10
C PHE A 365 -18.30 -27.62 57.14
N GLN A 366 -18.97 -27.05 58.15
CA GLN A 366 -19.55 -27.84 59.22
C GLN A 366 -21.00 -28.24 58.93
N ASN A 367 -21.43 -29.38 59.48
CA ASN A 367 -22.81 -29.88 59.39
C ASN A 367 -23.27 -30.07 57.94
N VAL A 368 -22.38 -30.62 57.10
CA VAL A 368 -22.70 -30.88 55.70
C VAL A 368 -23.63 -32.07 55.60
N ARG A 369 -24.75 -31.91 54.90
CA ARG A 369 -25.74 -32.97 54.71
C ARG A 369 -26.06 -33.13 53.24
N SER A 370 -26.50 -34.33 52.87
CA SER A 370 -26.96 -34.63 51.52
C SER A 370 -28.02 -33.61 51.03
N GLY A 371 -27.77 -33.01 49.87
CA GLY A 371 -28.61 -31.95 49.28
C GLY A 371 -28.27 -30.52 49.74
N LEU A 372 -27.38 -30.33 50.71
CA LEU A 372 -26.96 -29.01 51.15
C LEU A 372 -26.14 -28.30 50.06
N GLU A 373 -26.41 -27.01 49.90
CA GLU A 373 -25.79 -26.17 48.88
C GLU A 373 -25.08 -24.97 49.52
N PHE A 374 -23.77 -24.86 49.30
CA PHE A 374 -22.92 -23.75 49.72
C PHE A 374 -22.79 -22.76 48.57
N GLY A 375 -23.03 -21.47 48.84
CA GLY A 375 -22.67 -20.42 47.89
C GLY A 375 -21.14 -20.29 47.85
N GLY A 376 -20.55 -20.19 46.65
CA GLY A 376 -19.10 -20.05 46.49
C GLY A 376 -18.57 -18.73 47.06
N GLY A 377 -19.44 -17.71 47.13
CA GLY A 377 -19.12 -16.36 47.61
C GLY A 377 -17.99 -15.69 46.81
N ASP A 378 -17.68 -14.43 47.12
CA ASP A 378 -16.50 -13.72 46.57
C ASP A 378 -15.14 -14.34 46.99
N ASN A 379 -15.15 -15.45 47.73
CA ASN A 379 -13.99 -16.05 48.38
C ASN A 379 -13.03 -16.75 47.41
N PHE A 380 -13.57 -17.33 46.32
CA PHE A 380 -12.77 -17.91 45.24
C PHE A 380 -13.06 -17.22 43.92
N ARG A 381 -12.31 -16.14 43.69
CA ARG A 381 -12.18 -15.49 42.40
C ARG A 381 -10.72 -15.27 42.09
N ILE A 382 -10.25 -15.86 40.99
CA ILE A 382 -8.89 -15.67 40.49
C ILE A 382 -8.98 -14.89 39.18
N GLU A 383 -8.45 -13.67 39.20
CA GLU A 383 -8.40 -12.79 38.03
C GLU A 383 -7.01 -12.83 37.38
N HIS A 384 -6.90 -12.25 36.18
CA HIS A 384 -5.64 -12.08 35.45
C HIS A 384 -4.92 -13.38 35.07
N LEU A 385 -5.68 -14.47 34.91
CA LEU A 385 -5.15 -15.69 34.33
C LEU A 385 -4.89 -15.47 32.83
N ASN A 386 -3.78 -16.00 32.33
CA ASN A 386 -3.53 -16.05 30.89
C ASN A 386 -4.51 -17.03 30.21
N PRO A 387 -4.91 -16.85 28.95
CA PRO A 387 -5.84 -17.75 28.25
C PRO A 387 -5.14 -19.02 27.71
N ASN A 388 -4.21 -19.57 28.49
CA ASN A 388 -3.54 -20.84 28.20
C ASN A 388 -4.46 -22.03 28.53
N PRO A 389 -4.07 -23.28 28.19
CA PRO A 389 -4.74 -24.45 28.71
C PRO A 389 -4.81 -24.36 30.24
N LEU A 390 -6.03 -24.26 30.75
CA LEU A 390 -6.33 -24.04 32.15
C LEU A 390 -6.92 -25.33 32.70
N SER A 391 -6.34 -25.91 33.75
CA SER A 391 -6.98 -26.98 34.49
C SER A 391 -7.42 -26.50 35.86
N ILE A 392 -8.67 -26.80 36.19
CA ILE A 392 -9.25 -26.64 37.52
C ILE A 392 -9.25 -28.03 38.15
N LYS A 393 -8.47 -28.21 39.21
CA LYS A 393 -8.41 -29.45 39.98
C LYS A 393 -9.06 -29.20 41.33
N VAL A 394 -9.90 -30.12 41.77
CA VAL A 394 -10.52 -30.10 43.09
C VAL A 394 -10.13 -31.40 43.79
N ASP A 395 -9.51 -31.26 44.96
CA ASP A 395 -9.26 -32.34 45.90
C ASP A 395 -10.16 -32.10 47.13
N ALA A 396 -10.98 -33.10 47.50
CA ALA A 396 -11.87 -33.05 48.66
C ALA A 396 -11.35 -33.95 49.77
N PHE A 397 -11.45 -33.46 51.00
CA PHE A 397 -10.97 -34.12 52.21
C PHE A 397 -11.98 -33.93 53.33
N GLU A 398 -12.02 -34.88 54.24
CA GLU A 398 -12.73 -34.81 55.51
C GLU A 398 -11.77 -34.38 56.62
N ASN A 399 -12.21 -33.43 57.44
CA ASN A 399 -11.42 -32.89 58.54
C ASN A 399 -11.71 -33.67 59.83
N ASP A 400 -10.89 -34.68 60.14
CA ASP A 400 -11.01 -35.45 61.39
C ASP A 400 -10.05 -34.95 62.47
N HIS A 401 -8.75 -35.06 62.18
CA HIS A 401 -7.67 -34.82 63.14
C HIS A 401 -6.51 -34.00 62.55
N GLY A 402 -6.53 -33.71 61.25
CA GLY A 402 -5.51 -32.91 60.59
C GLY A 402 -5.68 -31.41 60.74
N ASP A 403 -4.71 -30.67 60.22
CA ASP A 403 -4.83 -29.24 59.97
C ASP A 403 -5.08 -29.02 58.47
N PRO A 404 -6.31 -28.65 58.07
CA PRO A 404 -6.63 -28.41 56.66
C PRO A 404 -5.74 -27.38 55.98
N ASP A 405 -5.19 -26.41 56.73
CA ASP A 405 -4.24 -25.42 56.18
C ASP A 405 -2.85 -26.05 55.94
N GLU A 406 -2.40 -26.95 56.80
CA GLU A 406 -1.17 -27.70 56.57
C GLU A 406 -1.30 -28.64 55.36
N THR A 407 -2.44 -29.33 55.24
CA THR A 407 -2.74 -30.19 54.09
C THR A 407 -2.76 -29.38 52.78
N ALA A 408 -3.46 -28.25 52.74
CA ALA A 408 -3.49 -27.38 51.58
C ALA A 408 -2.11 -26.84 51.19
N ARG A 409 -1.28 -26.44 52.17
CA ARG A 409 0.09 -25.97 51.94
C ARG A 409 0.98 -27.07 51.34
N LYS A 410 0.95 -28.29 51.92
CA LYS A 410 1.75 -29.43 51.43
C LYS A 410 1.31 -29.86 50.03
N LEU A 411 0.01 -29.85 49.76
CA LEU A 411 -0.51 -30.11 48.42
C LEU A 411 -0.04 -29.04 47.43
N GLN A 412 -0.11 -27.76 47.80
CA GLN A 412 0.40 -26.67 46.95
C GLN A 412 1.89 -26.84 46.64
N GLU A 413 2.74 -27.14 47.63
CA GLU A 413 4.19 -27.36 47.44
C GLU A 413 4.45 -28.47 46.42
N LYS A 414 3.71 -29.58 46.53
CA LYS A 414 3.84 -30.71 45.62
C LYS A 414 3.28 -30.45 44.24
N MET A 415 2.19 -29.70 44.13
CA MET A 415 1.66 -29.27 42.85
C MET A 415 2.63 -28.30 42.15
N VAL A 416 3.30 -27.41 42.88
CA VAL A 416 4.38 -26.56 42.34
C VAL A 416 5.56 -27.42 41.87
N GLU A 417 5.97 -28.43 42.63
CA GLU A 417 7.03 -29.37 42.24
C GLU A 417 6.67 -30.12 40.94
N LEU A 418 5.45 -30.67 40.87
CA LEU A 418 4.92 -31.36 39.69
C LEU A 418 4.80 -30.43 38.49
N ALA A 419 4.29 -29.21 38.69
CA ALA A 419 4.15 -28.23 37.62
C ALA A 419 5.52 -27.83 37.07
N ARG A 420 6.53 -27.64 37.92
CA ARG A 420 7.91 -27.37 37.49
C ARG A 420 8.51 -28.55 36.73
N ALA A 421 8.28 -29.78 37.20
CA ALA A 421 8.72 -30.98 36.49
C ALA A 421 8.06 -31.11 35.11
N ALA A 422 6.74 -30.86 35.03
CA ALA A 422 5.98 -30.87 33.80
C ALA A 422 6.39 -29.73 32.84
N GLN A 423 6.65 -28.54 33.36
CA GLN A 423 7.21 -27.41 32.61
C GLN A 423 8.61 -27.71 32.10
N ALA A 424 9.47 -28.37 32.88
CA ALA A 424 10.80 -28.77 32.44
C ALA A 424 10.73 -29.80 31.28
N LEU A 425 9.80 -30.75 31.35
CA LEU A 425 9.51 -31.71 30.27
C LEU A 425 8.97 -31.01 29.01
N ALA A 426 8.03 -30.08 29.19
CA ALA A 426 7.47 -29.27 28.10
C ALA A 426 8.51 -28.30 27.51
N GLY A 427 9.42 -27.77 28.33
CA GLY A 427 10.49 -26.87 27.92
C GLY A 427 11.62 -27.58 27.17
N ALA A 428 11.99 -28.79 27.59
CA ALA A 428 12.97 -29.63 26.90
C ALA A 428 12.48 -30.08 25.50
N SER A 429 11.16 -30.22 25.33
CA SER A 429 10.53 -30.49 24.03
C SER A 429 10.10 -29.21 23.28
N GLY A 430 10.13 -28.05 23.95
CA GLY A 430 9.51 -26.81 23.50
C GLY A 430 10.47 -25.68 23.14
N ALA A 431 11.78 -25.82 23.36
CA ALA A 431 12.77 -24.82 22.98
C ALA A 431 12.74 -24.51 21.46
N ASP A 432 12.44 -25.50 20.61
CA ASP A 432 12.19 -25.31 19.17
C ASP A 432 10.73 -24.99 18.83
N ALA A 433 9.79 -25.24 19.75
CA ALA A 433 8.36 -24.99 19.55
C ALA A 433 7.91 -23.56 19.91
N ALA A 434 8.75 -22.79 20.61
CA ALA A 434 8.49 -21.40 20.97
C ALA A 434 8.37 -20.47 19.75
N ASP A 435 8.92 -20.87 18.59
CA ASP A 435 8.83 -20.11 17.34
C ASP A 435 7.88 -20.68 16.29
N GLY A 436 7.27 -21.85 16.56
CA GLY A 436 6.38 -22.56 15.63
C GLY A 436 4.92 -22.66 16.12
N PRO A 437 3.92 -22.44 15.25
CA PRO A 437 2.49 -22.42 15.62
C PRO A 437 1.86 -23.79 15.99
N GLY A 438 2.61 -24.90 16.02
CA GLY A 438 2.02 -26.24 15.97
C GLY A 438 2.19 -27.13 17.20
N ILE A 439 3.36 -27.13 17.84
CA ILE A 439 3.72 -28.21 18.79
C ILE A 439 3.54 -27.75 20.25
N GLY A 440 3.89 -26.50 20.55
CA GLY A 440 3.90 -25.97 21.92
C GLY A 440 2.55 -26.08 22.64
N PRO A 441 1.43 -25.59 22.08
CA PRO A 441 0.14 -25.61 22.77
C PRO A 441 -0.38 -27.02 23.09
N MET A 442 -0.17 -27.98 22.19
CA MET A 442 -0.63 -29.36 22.37
C MET A 442 0.23 -30.13 23.37
N ALA A 443 1.55 -29.96 23.31
CA ALA A 443 2.47 -30.54 24.28
C ALA A 443 2.19 -30.00 25.70
N THR A 444 1.97 -28.69 25.84
CA THR A 444 1.58 -28.09 27.12
C THR A 444 0.21 -28.55 27.57
N ALA A 445 -0.80 -28.62 26.70
CA ALA A 445 -2.11 -29.14 27.08
C ALA A 445 -2.01 -30.59 27.59
N GLY A 446 -1.12 -31.40 27.00
CA GLY A 446 -0.78 -32.73 27.48
C GLY A 446 -0.11 -32.71 28.87
N ALA A 447 0.89 -31.84 29.07
CA ALA A 447 1.57 -31.69 30.36
C ALA A 447 0.64 -31.20 31.47
N VAL A 448 -0.17 -30.16 31.21
CA VAL A 448 -1.19 -29.64 32.12
C VAL A 448 -2.23 -30.72 32.42
N GLY A 449 -2.69 -31.45 31.40
CA GLY A 449 -3.62 -32.57 31.57
C GLY A 449 -3.02 -33.73 32.37
N ALA A 450 -1.73 -34.01 32.24
CA ALA A 450 -1.05 -35.05 33.00
C ALA A 450 -0.94 -34.68 34.49
N VAL A 451 -0.58 -33.42 34.80
CA VAL A 451 -0.53 -32.90 36.18
C VAL A 451 -1.94 -32.83 36.79
N ALA A 452 -2.95 -32.43 36.02
CA ALA A 452 -4.33 -32.41 36.51
C ALA A 452 -5.00 -33.79 36.55
N GLY A 453 -4.42 -34.77 35.87
CA GLY A 453 -4.95 -36.13 35.72
C GLY A 453 -4.20 -37.14 36.61
N PRO A 454 -3.88 -38.35 36.10
CA PRO A 454 -3.37 -39.46 36.90
C PRO A 454 -2.11 -39.17 37.74
N LEU A 455 -1.24 -38.25 37.31
CA LEU A 455 -0.03 -37.92 38.08
C LEU A 455 -0.35 -37.03 39.28
N GLY A 456 -1.20 -36.02 39.10
CA GLY A 456 -1.69 -35.21 40.22
C GLY A 456 -2.53 -36.02 41.19
N SER A 457 -3.22 -37.06 40.70
CA SER A 457 -4.03 -37.90 41.56
C SER A 457 -3.22 -38.79 42.48
N LEU A 458 -2.16 -39.40 41.96
CA LEU A 458 -1.21 -40.17 42.76
C LEU A 458 -0.50 -39.30 43.79
N ALA A 459 -0.25 -38.02 43.48
CA ALA A 459 0.34 -37.10 44.43
C ALA A 459 -0.59 -36.80 45.60
N ALA A 460 -1.86 -36.46 45.37
CA ALA A 460 -2.80 -36.13 46.45
C ALA A 460 -2.98 -37.29 47.44
N VAL A 461 -3.26 -38.49 46.92
CA VAL A 461 -3.42 -39.71 47.74
C VAL A 461 -2.12 -40.07 48.45
N GLY A 462 -1.00 -39.99 47.73
CA GLY A 462 0.32 -40.30 48.28
C GLY A 462 0.77 -39.31 49.36
N ILE A 463 0.38 -38.04 49.28
CA ILE A 463 0.74 -37.00 50.26
C ILE A 463 0.00 -37.24 51.58
N VAL A 464 -1.32 -37.45 51.55
CA VAL A 464 -2.10 -37.70 52.76
C VAL A 464 -1.63 -38.99 53.44
N ALA A 465 -1.49 -40.06 52.65
CA ALA A 465 -1.05 -41.36 53.17
C ALA A 465 0.41 -41.34 53.67
N ALA A 466 1.35 -40.71 52.95
CA ALA A 466 2.76 -40.72 53.33
C ALA A 466 3.08 -39.73 54.46
N LEU A 467 2.39 -38.59 54.52
CA LEU A 467 2.65 -37.53 55.50
C LEU A 467 1.79 -37.65 56.75
N HIS A 468 0.91 -38.67 56.84
CA HIS A 468 0.03 -38.93 57.98
C HIS A 468 -0.71 -37.66 58.41
N LEU A 469 -1.37 -36.98 57.45
CA LEU A 469 -1.98 -35.68 57.70
C LEU A 469 -3.22 -35.75 58.59
N GLY A 470 -3.74 -36.95 58.86
CA GLY A 470 -4.84 -37.16 59.79
C GLY A 470 -6.22 -36.77 59.26
N ASP A 471 -6.29 -36.37 57.99
CA ASP A 471 -7.53 -36.08 57.25
C ASP A 471 -7.82 -37.22 56.29
N ASP A 472 -9.10 -37.59 56.16
CA ASP A 472 -9.53 -38.64 55.26
C ASP A 472 -9.75 -38.10 53.83
N TYR A 473 -9.22 -38.84 52.86
CA TYR A 473 -9.29 -38.44 51.46
C TYR A 473 -10.60 -38.91 50.85
N ILE A 474 -11.49 -37.96 50.55
CA ILE A 474 -12.79 -38.23 49.92
C ILE A 474 -12.57 -38.58 48.45
N GLY A 475 -11.96 -37.68 47.69
CA GLY A 475 -11.84 -37.84 46.24
C GLY A 475 -11.24 -36.64 45.53
N GLN A 476 -11.10 -36.76 44.21
CA GLN A 476 -10.67 -35.64 43.38
C GLN A 476 -11.26 -35.72 41.99
N SER A 477 -11.30 -34.57 41.34
CA SER A 477 -11.68 -34.48 39.94
C SER A 477 -11.07 -33.23 39.32
N SER A 478 -10.99 -33.20 38.00
CA SER A 478 -10.45 -32.05 37.30
C SER A 478 -11.09 -31.84 35.95
N GLN A 479 -11.17 -30.57 35.55
CA GLN A 479 -11.60 -30.18 34.23
C GLN A 479 -10.56 -29.28 33.58
N THR A 480 -10.18 -29.59 32.35
CA THR A 480 -9.24 -28.77 31.58
C THR A 480 -9.97 -28.04 30.45
N LEU A 481 -9.76 -26.73 30.39
CA LEU A 481 -10.32 -25.79 29.43
C LEU A 481 -9.24 -25.33 28.45
N PHE A 482 -9.67 -24.72 27.35
CA PHE A 482 -8.80 -24.12 26.34
C PHE A 482 -7.71 -25.07 25.78
N ARG A 483 -7.96 -26.39 25.78
CA ARG A 483 -6.99 -27.38 25.29
C ARG A 483 -6.54 -27.10 23.85
N ARG A 484 -7.48 -26.66 23.01
CA ARG A 484 -7.22 -26.34 21.61
C ARG A 484 -6.94 -24.84 21.42
N PRO A 485 -5.99 -24.45 20.55
CA PRO A 485 -5.69 -23.04 20.28
C PRO A 485 -6.89 -22.21 19.85
N GLU A 486 -7.82 -22.78 19.07
CA GLU A 486 -8.98 -22.07 18.52
C GLU A 486 -10.01 -21.71 19.60
N LEU A 487 -9.99 -22.42 20.74
CA LEU A 487 -10.84 -22.14 21.89
C LEU A 487 -10.27 -21.01 22.77
N SER A 488 -9.06 -20.51 22.47
CA SER A 488 -8.37 -19.54 23.31
C SER A 488 -9.10 -18.19 23.30
N GLY A 489 -9.74 -17.92 24.43
CA GLY A 489 -10.42 -16.66 24.68
C GLY A 489 -11.79 -16.54 24.02
N ALA A 490 -12.48 -17.65 23.80
CA ALA A 490 -13.94 -17.70 23.79
C ALA A 490 -14.41 -18.13 25.18
N ASP A 491 -15.56 -17.66 25.62
CA ASP A 491 -16.15 -18.15 26.87
C ASP A 491 -16.61 -19.61 26.69
N PRO A 492 -16.34 -20.51 27.64
CA PRO A 492 -16.97 -21.82 27.65
C PRO A 492 -18.50 -21.68 27.73
N ASP A 493 -19.21 -22.55 27.02
CA ASP A 493 -20.67 -22.53 26.96
C ASP A 493 -21.28 -22.69 28.35
N VAL A 494 -22.29 -21.87 28.67
CA VAL A 494 -23.05 -22.00 29.93
C VAL A 494 -23.81 -23.32 29.90
N ILE A 495 -23.54 -24.20 30.86
CA ILE A 495 -24.13 -25.54 30.94
C ILE A 495 -25.27 -25.62 31.97
N GLY A 496 -25.38 -24.64 32.88
CA GLY A 496 -26.46 -24.62 33.87
C GLY A 496 -26.46 -23.37 34.76
N GLN A 497 -27.29 -23.42 35.80
CA GLN A 497 -27.35 -22.39 36.84
C GLN A 497 -27.28 -23.02 38.23
N PHE A 498 -26.58 -22.37 39.15
CA PHE A 498 -26.55 -22.70 40.56
C PHE A 498 -27.07 -21.51 41.35
N LYS A 499 -28.19 -21.68 42.05
CA LYS A 499 -28.90 -20.59 42.77
C LYS A 499 -29.11 -19.32 41.92
N GLY A 500 -29.43 -19.51 40.63
CA GLY A 500 -29.66 -18.43 39.66
C GLY A 500 -28.41 -17.81 39.04
N GLN A 501 -27.20 -18.22 39.46
CA GLN A 501 -25.94 -17.79 38.83
C GLN A 501 -25.52 -18.79 37.75
N PRO A 502 -25.14 -18.36 36.54
CA PRO A 502 -24.69 -19.26 35.50
C PRO A 502 -23.36 -19.91 35.86
N TYR A 503 -23.16 -21.15 35.41
CA TYR A 503 -21.86 -21.83 35.44
C TYR A 503 -21.60 -22.53 34.11
N ASN A 504 -20.33 -22.66 33.74
CA ASN A 504 -19.90 -23.31 32.49
C ASN A 504 -18.91 -24.47 32.73
N VAL A 505 -18.64 -24.77 34.00
CA VAL A 505 -17.75 -25.84 34.45
C VAL A 505 -18.40 -26.51 35.66
N LEU A 506 -18.52 -27.84 35.62
CA LEU A 506 -18.99 -28.67 36.71
C LEU A 506 -17.92 -29.72 36.99
N ILE A 507 -17.44 -29.76 38.23
CA ILE A 507 -16.48 -30.76 38.69
C ILE A 507 -17.18 -31.63 39.72
N ASP A 508 -17.41 -32.89 39.35
CA ASP A 508 -18.00 -33.91 40.23
C ASP A 508 -16.86 -34.66 40.92
N VAL A 509 -16.82 -34.57 42.25
CA VAL A 509 -15.89 -35.31 43.11
C VAL A 509 -16.66 -36.47 43.73
N ASP A 510 -16.33 -37.69 43.31
CA ASP A 510 -16.98 -38.92 43.76
C ASP A 510 -16.03 -39.72 44.64
N GLY A 511 -16.29 -39.69 45.95
CA GLY A 511 -15.60 -40.50 46.96
C GLY A 511 -16.36 -41.78 47.32
N GLY A 512 -17.48 -42.08 46.65
CA GLY A 512 -18.31 -43.24 46.93
C GLY A 512 -18.95 -43.23 48.32
N SER A 513 -18.32 -43.90 49.27
CA SER A 513 -18.76 -43.95 50.67
C SER A 513 -18.39 -42.69 51.45
N GLU A 514 -17.25 -42.07 51.13
CA GLU A 514 -16.71 -40.88 51.82
C GLU A 514 -17.42 -39.57 51.40
N GLY A 515 -18.46 -39.67 50.57
CA GLY A 515 -19.26 -38.55 50.08
C GLY A 515 -19.05 -38.21 48.61
N ILE A 516 -20.01 -37.45 48.07
CA ILE A 516 -20.07 -37.04 46.67
C ILE A 516 -20.42 -35.54 46.61
N TYR A 517 -19.62 -34.76 45.89
CA TYR A 517 -19.71 -33.31 45.86
C TYR A 517 -19.64 -32.75 44.43
N ASN A 518 -20.48 -31.76 44.14
CA ASN A 518 -20.49 -31.05 42.86
C ASN A 518 -20.01 -29.61 43.08
N LEU A 519 -18.97 -29.20 42.36
CA LEU A 519 -18.46 -27.83 42.39
C LEU A 519 -18.74 -27.13 41.06
N PHE A 520 -19.35 -25.94 41.14
CA PHE A 520 -19.82 -25.18 40.00
C PHE A 520 -18.92 -23.96 39.79
N PHE A 521 -18.31 -23.81 38.61
CA PHE A 521 -17.45 -22.68 38.28
C PHE A 521 -17.97 -21.89 37.08
N ASP A 522 -17.77 -20.58 37.13
CA ASP A 522 -17.91 -19.67 36.01
C ASP A 522 -16.53 -19.19 35.56
N VAL A 523 -16.17 -19.57 34.33
CA VAL A 523 -14.91 -19.21 33.70
C VAL A 523 -15.20 -18.25 32.57
N THR A 524 -14.73 -17.02 32.68
CA THR A 524 -14.95 -15.99 31.65
C THR A 524 -13.64 -15.45 31.10
N THR A 525 -13.63 -15.19 29.80
CA THR A 525 -12.58 -14.45 29.11
C THR A 525 -13.00 -12.98 29.07
N ARG A 526 -12.17 -12.10 29.62
CA ARG A 526 -12.39 -10.66 29.56
C ARG A 526 -11.42 -10.00 28.61
N GLU A 527 -11.92 -9.02 27.87
CA GLU A 527 -11.05 -8.12 27.14
C GLU A 527 -10.23 -7.27 28.12
N VAL A 528 -8.96 -7.06 27.78
CA VAL A 528 -8.09 -6.14 28.50
C VAL A 528 -8.20 -4.78 27.81
N PRO A 529 -8.66 -3.72 28.50
CA PRO A 529 -8.73 -2.39 27.90
C PRO A 529 -7.34 -1.95 27.43
N PRO A 530 -7.22 -1.26 26.29
CA PRO A 530 -5.94 -0.84 25.72
C PRO A 530 -5.10 0.07 26.65
N GLU A 531 -5.76 0.72 27.62
CA GLU A 531 -5.13 1.59 28.62
C GLU A 531 -4.29 0.84 29.68
N TYR A 532 -4.39 -0.49 29.76
CA TYR A 532 -3.64 -1.33 30.71
C TYR A 532 -2.35 -1.91 30.13
N THR A 533 -1.72 -1.19 29.19
CA THR A 533 -0.35 -1.53 28.79
C THR A 533 0.59 -0.84 29.78
N PRO A 534 1.19 -1.56 30.75
CA PRO A 534 2.17 -0.92 31.64
C PRO A 534 3.27 -0.31 30.76
N THR A 535 3.43 1.01 30.83
CA THR A 535 4.63 1.67 30.33
C THR A 535 5.80 1.08 31.11
N ALA A 536 6.61 0.28 30.42
CA ALA A 536 7.83 -0.30 30.96
C ALA A 536 8.82 0.77 31.43
#